data_AF-A0A2V8H344-F1
#
_entry.id   AF-A0A2V8H344-F1
#
_cell.length_a   1.000
_cell.length_b   1.000
_cell.length_c   1.000
_cell.angle_alpha   90.00
_cell.angle_beta   90.00
_cell.angle_gamma   90.00
#
_symmetry.space_group_name_H-M   'P 1'
#
loop_
_entity.id
_entity.type
_entity.pdbx_description
1 polymer ?
#
loop_
_entity_poly.entity_id
_entity_poly.type
_entity_poly.pdbx_seq_one_letter_code
_entity_poly.pdbx_strand_id
1 'polypeptide(L)'
;MLPKERLEEYYASELAGIFRTVRFGTGEAHGRAEMMEFNYYTEQGAIVKANGRYRVQFAKIGDATARLAKELLEQEATGDRARADAWFNKYDTMPSDLKTALAAAGDVPVDVDPIFSFPETVD
;
A
#
# COMPACT_ATOMS: atom_id res chain seq x y z
N MET A 1 -22.86 9.41 -0.88
CA MET A 1 -21.81 9.06 -1.87
C MET A 1 -20.67 10.06 -1.73
N LEU A 2 -19.41 9.65 -1.92
CA LEU A 2 -18.27 10.56 -1.88
C LEU A 2 -18.25 11.50 -3.11
N PRO A 3 -17.73 12.74 -2.99
CA PRO A 3 -17.55 13.65 -4.12
C PRO A 3 -16.68 13.05 -5.23
N LYS A 4 -17.17 13.05 -6.48
CA LYS A 4 -16.45 12.47 -7.62
C LYS A 4 -15.27 13.34 -8.05
N GLU A 5 -15.37 14.64 -7.81
CA GLU A 5 -14.39 15.65 -8.17
C GLU A 5 -13.07 15.45 -7.40
N ARG A 6 -13.11 14.72 -6.28
CA ARG A 6 -11.95 14.41 -5.44
C ARG A 6 -11.31 13.05 -5.72
N LEU A 7 -11.73 12.36 -6.78
CA LEU A 7 -11.26 11.00 -7.07
C LEU A 7 -9.74 10.91 -7.20
N GLU A 8 -9.11 11.87 -7.88
CA GLU A 8 -7.65 11.92 -8.01
C GLU A 8 -6.95 12.15 -6.66
N GLU A 9 -7.55 12.95 -5.78
CA GLU A 9 -7.03 13.17 -4.43
C GLU A 9 -7.08 11.89 -3.59
N TYR A 10 -8.12 11.07 -3.75
CA TYR A 10 -8.23 9.79 -3.06
C TYR A 10 -7.12 8.85 -3.50
N TYR A 11 -6.87 8.71 -4.80
CA TYR A 11 -5.78 7.87 -5.30
C TYR A 11 -4.39 8.41 -4.91
N ALA A 12 -4.19 9.72 -4.93
CA ALA A 12 -2.93 10.32 -4.52
C ALA A 12 -2.67 10.14 -3.01
N SER A 13 -3.71 10.29 -2.20
CA SER A 13 -3.67 10.04 -0.75
C SER A 13 -3.41 8.57 -0.46
N GLU A 14 -4.01 7.66 -1.22
CA GLU A 14 -3.77 6.22 -1.12
C GLU A 14 -2.31 5.89 -1.38
N LEU A 15 -1.72 6.40 -2.47
CA LEU A 15 -0.29 6.22 -2.74
C LEU A 15 0.60 6.72 -1.60
N ALA A 16 0.27 7.87 -1.00
CA ALA A 16 0.98 8.35 0.18
C ALA A 16 0.77 7.44 1.41
N GLY A 17 -0.44 6.89 1.55
CA GLY A 17 -0.82 5.89 2.56
C GLY A 17 0.02 4.62 2.47
N ILE A 18 0.16 4.05 1.27
CA ILE A 18 1.04 2.90 1.00
C ILE A 18 2.45 3.18 1.54
N PHE A 19 3.03 4.36 1.21
CA PHE A 19 4.38 4.74 1.64
C PHE A 19 4.51 4.84 3.15
N ARG A 20 3.47 5.29 3.85
CA ARG A 20 3.43 5.29 5.31
C ARG A 20 3.38 3.85 5.84
N THR A 21 2.46 3.03 5.33
CA THR A 21 2.22 1.67 5.87
C THR A 21 3.42 0.75 5.67
N VAL A 22 4.09 0.79 4.51
CA VAL A 22 5.27 -0.07 4.24
C VAL A 22 6.46 0.24 5.15
N ARG A 23 6.48 1.39 5.84
CA ARG A 23 7.53 1.74 6.82
C ARG A 23 7.36 1.01 8.15
N PHE A 24 6.20 0.42 8.42
CA PHE A 24 6.04 -0.59 9.49
C PHE A 24 6.83 -1.86 9.17
N GLY A 25 7.15 -2.07 7.91
CA GLY A 25 7.91 -3.21 7.40
C GLY A 25 7.02 -4.37 6.98
N THR A 26 7.56 -5.24 6.13
CA THR A 26 6.89 -6.44 5.63
C THR A 26 6.89 -7.60 6.64
N GLY A 27 7.19 -7.32 7.91
CA GLY A 27 7.04 -8.30 9.00
C GLY A 27 5.61 -8.34 9.57
N GLU A 28 4.81 -7.31 9.30
CA GLU A 28 3.44 -7.15 9.80
C GLU A 28 2.44 -7.21 8.63
N ALA A 29 1.23 -7.69 8.88
CA ALA A 29 0.26 -8.05 7.84
C ALA A 29 -0.12 -6.88 6.92
N HIS A 30 -0.34 -5.68 7.46
CA HIS A 30 -0.68 -4.50 6.68
C HIS A 30 0.50 -4.02 5.85
N GLY A 31 1.70 -3.99 6.44
CA GLY A 31 2.93 -3.65 5.71
C GLY A 31 3.18 -4.57 4.51
N ARG A 32 2.90 -5.87 4.66
CA ARG A 32 2.96 -6.87 3.58
C ARG A 32 1.89 -6.65 2.52
N ALA A 33 0.64 -6.42 2.93
CA ALA A 33 -0.48 -6.19 2.02
C ALA A 33 -0.22 -4.98 1.10
N GLU A 34 0.19 -3.87 1.71
CA GLU A 34 0.49 -2.61 1.02
C GLU A 34 1.73 -2.73 0.14
N MET A 35 2.68 -3.59 0.53
CA MET A 35 3.80 -3.92 -0.35
C MET A 35 3.33 -4.66 -1.61
N MET A 36 2.40 -5.60 -1.45
CA MET A 36 1.84 -6.32 -2.59
C MET A 36 1.02 -5.40 -3.51
N GLU A 37 0.24 -4.49 -2.93
CA GLU A 37 -0.55 -3.49 -3.66
C GLU A 37 0.35 -2.53 -4.46
N PHE A 38 1.41 -2.00 -3.84
CA PHE A 38 2.40 -1.17 -4.52
C PHE A 38 3.03 -1.88 -5.72
N ASN A 39 3.47 -3.12 -5.53
CA ASN A 39 4.14 -3.88 -6.58
C ASN A 39 3.17 -4.24 -7.71
N TYR A 40 1.91 -4.59 -7.38
CA TYR A 40 0.87 -4.81 -8.36
C TYR A 40 0.58 -3.56 -9.19
N TYR A 41 0.34 -2.41 -8.55
CA TYR A 41 0.09 -1.16 -9.26
C TYR A 41 1.27 -0.69 -10.10
N THR A 42 2.49 -0.94 -9.65
CA THR A 42 3.70 -0.67 -10.44
C THR A 42 3.75 -1.57 -11.67
N GLU A 43 3.48 -2.87 -11.53
CA GLU A 43 3.42 -3.82 -12.66
C GLU A 43 2.33 -3.42 -13.67
N GLN A 44 1.16 -2.99 -13.20
CA GLN A 44 0.08 -2.51 -14.06
C GLN A 44 0.34 -1.12 -14.67
N GLY A 45 1.45 -0.47 -14.28
CA GLY A 45 1.78 0.91 -14.67
C GLY A 45 0.75 1.94 -14.18
N ALA A 46 0.03 1.63 -13.11
CA ALA A 46 -0.91 2.52 -12.42
C ALA A 46 -0.18 3.44 -11.43
N ILE A 47 0.98 3.01 -10.93
CA ILE A 47 1.96 3.85 -10.25
C ILE A 47 3.24 3.83 -11.07
N VAL A 48 3.88 4.99 -11.22
CA VAL A 48 5.18 5.09 -11.91
C VAL A 48 6.12 6.01 -11.16
N LYS A 49 7.42 5.70 -11.25
CA LYS A 49 8.50 6.56 -10.75
C LYS A 49 8.93 7.53 -11.84
N ALA A 50 9.01 8.82 -11.53
CA ALA A 50 9.51 9.88 -12.40
C ALA A 50 10.27 10.91 -11.56
N ASN A 51 11.50 11.26 -11.98
CA ASN A 51 12.34 12.25 -11.28
C ASN A 51 12.53 11.96 -9.78
N GLY A 52 12.72 10.70 -9.42
CA GLY A 52 12.91 10.27 -8.02
C GLY A 52 11.65 10.26 -7.17
N ARG A 53 10.47 10.61 -7.71
CA ARG A 53 9.18 10.58 -7.01
C ARG A 53 8.22 9.60 -7.67
N TYR A 54 7.22 9.15 -6.92
CA TYR A 54 6.15 8.30 -7.42
C TYR A 54 4.91 9.13 -7.73
N ARG A 55 4.19 8.75 -8.79
CA ARG A 55 2.94 9.38 -9.20
C ARG A 55 1.92 8.34 -9.64
N VAL A 56 0.66 8.65 -9.38
CA VAL A 56 -0.49 7.88 -9.87
C VAL A 56 -0.69 8.19 -11.36
N GLN A 57 -1.05 7.16 -12.12
CA GLN A 57 -1.56 7.27 -13.47
C GLN A 57 -3.09 7.17 -13.41
N PHE A 58 -3.78 8.30 -13.29
CA PHE A 58 -5.23 8.35 -13.00
C PHE A 58 -6.09 7.61 -14.03
N ALA A 59 -5.66 7.59 -15.29
CA ALA A 59 -6.33 6.84 -16.35
C ALA A 59 -6.24 5.30 -16.18
N LYS A 60 -5.40 4.78 -15.28
CA LYS A 60 -5.14 3.35 -15.10
C LYS A 60 -5.47 2.83 -13.70
N ILE A 61 -5.37 3.68 -12.68
CA ILE A 61 -5.47 3.25 -11.27
C ILE A 61 -6.84 2.65 -10.95
N GLY A 62 -7.94 3.22 -11.46
CA GLY A 62 -9.28 2.66 -11.23
C GLY A 62 -9.44 1.22 -11.73
N ASP A 63 -9.03 0.96 -12.98
CA ASP A 63 -9.08 -0.39 -13.57
C ASP A 63 -8.07 -1.35 -12.92
N ALA A 64 -6.92 -0.85 -12.46
CA ALA A 64 -5.97 -1.66 -11.71
C ALA A 64 -6.55 -2.05 -10.34
N THR A 65 -7.13 -1.12 -9.59
CA THR A 65 -7.77 -1.40 -8.29
C THR A 65 -8.93 -2.39 -8.44
N ALA A 66 -9.77 -2.25 -9.47
CA ALA A 66 -10.87 -3.19 -9.72
C ALA A 66 -10.36 -4.61 -10.02
N ARG A 67 -9.27 -4.73 -10.79
CA ARG A 67 -8.65 -6.03 -11.10
C ARG A 67 -7.94 -6.64 -9.88
N LEU A 68 -7.28 -5.82 -9.07
CA LEU A 68 -6.68 -6.25 -7.81
C LEU A 68 -7.76 -6.80 -6.85
N ALA A 69 -8.84 -6.04 -6.64
CA ALA A 69 -9.93 -6.46 -5.78
C ALA A 69 -10.54 -7.80 -6.26
N LYS A 70 -10.79 -7.94 -7.57
CA LYS A 70 -11.28 -9.20 -8.14
C LYS A 70 -10.33 -10.37 -7.86
N GLU A 71 -9.03 -10.19 -8.08
CA GLU A 71 -8.02 -11.23 -7.85
C GLU A 71 -8.02 -11.71 -6.39
N LEU A 72 -7.99 -10.77 -5.43
CA LEU A 72 -7.97 -11.11 -4.01
C LEU A 72 -9.29 -11.74 -3.55
N LEU A 73 -10.43 -11.19 -3.96
CA LEU A 73 -11.75 -11.73 -3.61
C LEU A 73 -11.99 -13.13 -4.20
N GLU A 74 -11.47 -13.43 -5.39
CA GLU A 74 -11.55 -14.77 -5.96
C GLU A 74 -10.69 -15.78 -5.20
N GLN A 75 -9.49 -15.39 -4.74
CA GLN A 75 -8.66 -16.24 -3.87
C GLN A 75 -9.40 -16.57 -2.57
N GLU A 76 -10.00 -15.56 -1.94
CA GLU A 76 -10.79 -15.73 -0.72
C GLU A 76 -12.03 -16.62 -0.94
N ALA A 77 -12.79 -16.37 -2.00
CA ALA A 77 -14.02 -17.11 -2.32
C ALA A 77 -13.76 -18.59 -2.62
N THR A 78 -12.60 -18.92 -3.18
CA THR A 78 -12.22 -20.29 -3.53
C THR A 78 -11.45 -21.01 -2.44
N GLY A 79 -10.87 -20.28 -1.48
CA GLY A 79 -9.95 -20.84 -0.50
C GLY A 79 -8.67 -21.40 -1.12
N ASP A 80 -8.26 -20.91 -2.30
CA ASP A 80 -7.08 -21.41 -3.02
C ASP A 80 -5.79 -20.92 -2.36
N ARG A 81 -5.30 -21.72 -1.42
CA ARG A 81 -4.07 -21.43 -0.69
C ARG A 81 -2.84 -21.33 -1.60
N ALA A 82 -2.75 -22.17 -2.63
CA ALA A 82 -1.59 -22.19 -3.51
C ALA A 82 -1.53 -20.90 -4.36
N ARG A 83 -2.68 -20.42 -4.84
CA ARG A 83 -2.79 -19.12 -5.53
C ARG A 83 -2.42 -17.97 -4.59
N ALA A 84 -2.87 -18.01 -3.34
CA ALA A 84 -2.47 -17.03 -2.34
C ALA A 84 -0.95 -17.04 -2.10
N ASP A 85 -0.35 -18.21 -1.87
CA ASP A 85 1.11 -18.32 -1.64
C ASP A 85 1.92 -17.81 -2.86
N ALA A 86 1.43 -18.07 -4.08
CA ALA A 86 2.03 -17.53 -5.30
C ALA A 86 1.93 -16.00 -5.36
N TRP A 87 0.81 -15.42 -4.91
CA TRP A 87 0.62 -13.97 -4.81
C TRP A 87 1.63 -13.32 -3.86
N PHE A 88 1.77 -13.87 -2.65
CA PHE A 88 2.78 -13.42 -1.68
C PHE A 88 4.20 -13.50 -2.25
N ASN A 89 4.58 -14.65 -2.82
CA ASN A 89 5.91 -14.83 -3.39
C ASN A 89 6.22 -13.83 -4.51
N LYS A 90 5.21 -13.42 -5.28
CA LYS A 90 5.38 -12.48 -6.38
C LYS A 90 5.51 -11.04 -5.91
N TYR A 91 4.71 -10.61 -4.93
CA TYR A 91 4.53 -9.17 -4.66
C TYR A 91 4.97 -8.70 -3.25
N ASP A 92 5.39 -9.58 -2.33
CA ASP A 92 5.73 -9.18 -0.95
C ASP A 92 7.13 -8.53 -0.82
N THR A 93 7.95 -8.56 -1.87
CA THR A 93 9.34 -8.06 -1.79
C THR A 93 9.41 -6.55 -2.02
N MET A 94 10.05 -5.82 -1.11
CA MET A 94 10.33 -4.39 -1.29
C MET A 94 11.39 -4.13 -2.37
N PRO A 95 11.05 -3.40 -3.46
CA PRO A 95 12.03 -3.05 -4.48
C PRO A 95 13.12 -2.10 -3.94
N SER A 96 14.34 -2.23 -4.44
CA SER A 96 15.47 -1.36 -4.07
C SER A 96 15.18 0.13 -4.31
N ASP A 97 14.45 0.44 -5.38
CA ASP A 97 14.02 1.78 -5.72
C ASP A 97 13.08 2.40 -4.68
N LEU A 98 12.15 1.60 -4.13
CA LEU A 98 11.25 2.04 -3.08
C LEU A 98 12.02 2.20 -1.77
N LYS A 99 12.90 1.26 -1.43
CA LYS A 99 13.77 1.36 -0.25
C LYS A 99 14.59 2.65 -0.25
N THR A 100 15.11 3.05 -1.40
CA THR A 100 15.84 4.31 -1.58
C THR A 100 14.93 5.53 -1.36
N ALA A 101 13.71 5.50 -1.90
CA ALA A 101 12.74 6.58 -1.70
C ALA A 101 12.32 6.73 -0.23
N LEU A 102 12.11 5.61 0.48
CA LEU A 102 11.75 5.62 1.90
C LEU A 102 12.89 6.12 2.80
N ALA A 103 14.15 5.87 2.42
CA ALA A 103 15.31 6.39 3.15
C ALA A 103 15.36 7.93 3.16
N ALA A 104 14.82 8.59 2.13
CA ALA A 104 14.71 10.05 2.08
C ALA A 104 13.69 10.63 3.07
N ALA A 105 12.86 9.79 3.69
CA ALA A 105 11.89 10.16 4.73
C ALA A 105 12.32 9.63 6.12
N GLY A 106 13.62 9.40 6.33
CA GLY A 106 14.16 8.84 7.57
C GLY A 106 14.02 9.75 8.80
N ASP A 107 13.83 11.05 8.59
CA ASP A 107 13.58 12.07 9.61
C ASP A 107 12.10 12.23 9.98
N VAL A 108 11.19 11.67 9.19
CA VAL A 108 9.75 11.64 9.49
C VAL A 108 9.47 10.49 10.46
N PRO A 109 8.71 10.67 11.55
CA PRO A 109 8.29 9.56 12.40
C PRO A 109 7.54 8.46 11.62
N VAL A 110 7.66 7.20 12.04
CA VAL A 110 6.95 6.07 11.42
C VAL A 110 5.51 6.01 11.92
N ASP A 111 5.33 6.15 13.23
CA ASP A 111 4.04 6.13 13.89
C ASP A 111 4.04 7.05 15.12
N VAL A 112 2.94 7.06 15.85
CA VAL A 112 2.77 7.80 17.10
C VAL A 112 2.85 6.86 18.31
N ASP A 113 3.42 7.36 19.40
CA ASP A 113 3.29 6.75 20.73
C ASP A 113 2.29 7.61 21.53
N PRO A 114 1.07 7.11 21.81
CA PRO A 114 0.01 7.95 22.37
C PRO A 114 0.27 8.31 23.84
N ILE A 115 0.24 9.61 24.13
CA ILE A 115 0.23 10.15 25.51
C ILE A 115 -1.22 10.44 25.88
N PHE A 116 -1.84 9.54 26.65
CA PHE A 116 -3.24 9.66 27.06
C PHE A 116 -3.39 10.65 28.22
N SER A 117 -4.29 11.63 28.07
CA SER A 117 -4.60 12.61 29.13
C SER A 117 -5.37 12.00 30.32
N PHE A 118 -5.97 10.82 30.12
CA PHE A 118 -6.68 10.07 31.15
C PHE A 118 -6.21 8.60 31.10
N PRO A 119 -5.05 8.29 31.68
CA PRO A 119 -4.56 6.91 31.70
C PRO A 119 -5.49 6.05 32.57
N GLU A 120 -6.04 4.98 31.98
CA GLU A 120 -6.67 3.92 32.79
C GLU A 120 -5.56 3.21 33.55
N THR A 121 -5.53 3.39 34.87
CA THR A 121 -4.73 2.55 35.75
C THR A 121 -5.48 1.24 35.91
N VAL A 122 -4.86 0.13 35.49
CA VAL A 122 -5.37 -1.21 35.79
C VAL A 122 -5.16 -1.43 37.29
N ASP A 123 -6.25 -1.55 38.05
CA ASP A 123 -6.23 -1.99 39.45
C ASP A 123 -5.81 -3.46 39.58
#